data_AF-A0A3D5DYB3-F1
#
_entry.id   AF-A0A3D5DYB3-F1
#
_cell.length_a   1.000
_cell.length_b   1.000
_cell.length_c   1.000
_cell.angle_alpha   90.00
_cell.angle_beta   90.00
_cell.angle_gamma   90.00
#
_symmetry.space_group_name_H-M   'P 1'
#
loop_
_entity.id
_entity.type
_entity.pdbx_description
1 polymer ?
#
loop_
_entity_poly.entity_id
_entity_poly.type
_entity_poly.pdbx_seq_one_letter_code
_entity_poly.pdbx_strand_id
1 'polypeptide(L)' 'MLRQARNRAGLSQVDLAARAGVTQSVISAYESGQRQPSIPALTR' A
#
# COMPACT_ATOMS: atom_id res chain seq x y z
N MET A 1 2.19 -6.98 -5.80
CA MET A 1 2.57 -6.21 -7.01
C MET A 1 3.19 -4.84 -6.68
N LEU A 2 2.56 -4.00 -5.84
CA LEU A 2 3.07 -2.65 -5.54
C LEU A 2 4.52 -2.64 -5.01
N ARG A 3 4.84 -3.49 -4.01
CA ARG A 3 6.20 -3.63 -3.46
C ARG A 3 7.26 -3.94 -4.52
N GLN A 4 6.94 -4.81 -5.48
CA GLN A 4 7.87 -5.18 -6.54
C GLN A 4 8.07 -4.03 -7.55
N ALA A 5 6.99 -3.30 -7.90
CA ALA A 5 7.10 -2.13 -8.76
C ALA A 5 7.94 -1.03 -8.09
N ARG A 6 7.71 -0.76 -6.79
CA ARG A 6 8.49 0.19 -6.01
C ARG A 6 9.98 -0.18 -5.98
N ASN A 7 10.29 -1.44 -5.70
CA ASN A 7 11.68 -1.93 -5.65
C ASN A 7 12.37 -1.83 -7.02
N ARG A 8 11.67 -2.17 -8.12
CA ARG A 8 12.22 -2.01 -9.48
C ARG A 8 12.50 -0.55 -9.84
N ALA A 9 11.73 0.37 -9.27
CA ALA A 9 11.96 1.81 -9.41
C ALA A 9 13.04 2.36 -8.46
N GLY A 10 13.64 1.52 -7.60
CA GLY A 10 14.66 1.95 -6.62
C GLY A 10 14.12 2.87 -5.52
N LEU A 11 12.80 2.88 -5.29
CA LEU A 11 12.16 3.81 -4.35
C LEU A 11 12.02 3.20 -2.96
N SER A 12 12.19 4.01 -1.92
CA SER A 12 11.70 3.66 -0.57
C SER A 12 10.17 3.87 -0.49
N GLN A 13 9.53 3.34 0.55
CA GLN A 13 8.10 3.59 0.77
C GLN A 13 7.79 5.08 0.98
N VAL A 14 8.73 5.84 1.56
CA VAL A 14 8.62 7.29 1.75
C VAL A 14 8.69 8.02 0.41
N ASP A 15 9.61 7.63 -0.48
CA ASP A 15 9.74 8.25 -1.80
C ASP A 15 8.50 8.03 -2.65
N LEU A 16 7.95 6.81 -2.61
CA LEU A 16 6.70 6.49 -3.31
C LEU A 16 5.52 7.26 -2.72
N ALA A 17 5.45 7.37 -1.39
CA ALA A 17 4.41 8.11 -0.69
C ALA A 17 4.42 9.60 -1.07
N ALA A 18 5.59 10.24 -1.06
CA ALA A 18 5.76 11.62 -1.48
C ALA A 18 5.32 11.85 -2.94
N ARG A 19 5.70 10.95 -3.86
CA ARG A 19 5.29 11.03 -5.27
C ARG A 19 3.79 10.80 -5.48
N ALA A 20 3.18 9.95 -4.65
CA ALA A 20 1.76 9.62 -4.73
C ALA A 20 0.86 10.57 -3.91
N GLY A 21 1.44 11.53 -3.18
CA GLY A 21 0.67 12.46 -2.34
C GLY A 21 -0.02 11.79 -1.15
N VAL A 22 0.54 10.69 -0.63
CA VAL A 22 0.00 9.94 0.51
C VAL A 22 1.07 9.78 1.60
N THR A 23 0.69 9.21 2.75
CA THR A 23 1.65 8.89 3.81
C THR A 23 2.38 7.57 3.56
N GLN A 24 3.56 7.39 4.16
CA GLN A 24 4.27 6.11 4.11
C GLN A 24 3.45 4.96 4.70
N SER A 25 2.62 5.22 5.73
CA SER A 25 1.73 4.22 6.32
C SER A 25 0.69 3.68 5.33
N VAL A 26 0.19 4.53 4.43
CA VAL A 26 -0.71 4.12 3.35
C VAL A 26 0.00 3.18 2.38
N ILE A 27 1.23 3.49 1.96
CA ILE A 27 2.04 2.59 1.12
C ILE A 27 2.31 1.27 1.83
N SER A 28 2.67 1.31 3.11
CA SER A 28 2.90 0.11 3.92
C SER A 28 1.64 -0.79 4.00
N ALA A 29 0.45 -0.20 4.19
CA ALA A 29 -0.81 -0.94 4.20
C ALA A 29 -1.13 -1.61 2.85
N TYR A 30 -0.83 -0.94 1.73
CA TYR A 30 -0.97 -1.51 0.40
C TYR A 30 0.05 -2.63 0.13
N GLU A 31 1.28 -2.52 0.62
CA GLU A 31 2.35 -3.50 0.39
C GLU A 31 2.25 -4.74 1.28
N SER A 32 1.77 -4.58 2.51
CA SER A 32 1.57 -5.66 3.49
C SER A 32 0.30 -6.48 3.24
N GLY A 33 -0.54 -6.05 2.29
CA GLY A 33 -1.86 -6.65 2.09
C GLY A 33 -2.81 -6.45 3.28
N GLN A 34 -2.47 -5.57 4.23
CA GLN A 34 -3.30 -5.23 5.40
C GLN A 34 -4.50 -4.32 5.08
N ARG A 35 -4.71 -4.00 3.80
CA ARG A 35 -6.06 -3.83 3.25
C ARG A 35 -6.50 -5.12 2.56
N GLN A 36 -6.70 -6.17 3.34
CA GLN A 36 -7.81 -7.07 3.04
C GLN A 36 -9.05 -6.23 3.37
N PRO A 37 -10.01 -6.00 2.46
CA PRO A 37 -11.28 -5.43 2.87
C PRO A 37 -11.78 -6.33 3.99
N SER A 38 -11.88 -5.80 5.21
CA SER A 38 -12.68 -6.41 6.25
C SER A 38 -14.07 -6.45 5.65
N ILE A 39 -14.48 -7.60 5.11
CA ILE A 39 -15.87 -7.88 4.76
C ILE A 39 -16.62 -7.58 6.07
N PRO A 40 -17.37 -6.47 6.19
CA PRO A 40 -18.29 -6.36 7.31
C PRO A 40 -19.26 -7.52 7.08
N ALA A 41 -19.37 -8.33 8.11
CA ALA A 41 -20.13 -9.55 8.17
C ALA A 41 -21.43 -9.51 7.35
N LEU A 42 -21.67 -10.61 6.62
CA LEU A 42 -22.99 -11.21 6.41
C LEU A 42 -24.16 -10.23 6.53
N THR A 43 -24.53 -9.58 5.44
CA THR A 43 -25.93 -9.19 5.28
C THR A 43 -26.53 -10.13 4.24
N ARG A 44 -27.54 -10.85 4.73
CA ARG A 44 -28.53 -11.71 4.06
C ARG A 44 -28.76 -11.41 2.57
#